data_AF-V8NMW0-F1
#
_entry.id   AF-V8NMW0-F1
#
_cell.length_a   1.000
_cell.length_b   1.000
_cell.length_c   1.000
_cell.angle_alpha   90.00
_cell.angle_beta   90.00
_cell.angle_gamma   90.00
#
_symmetry.space_group_name_H-M   'P 1'
#
loop_
_entity.id
_entity.type
_entity.pdbx_description
1 polymer ?
#
loop_
_entity_poly.entity_id
_entity_poly.type
_entity_poly.pdbx_seq_one_letter_code
_entity_poly.pdbx_strand_id
1 'polypeptide(L)' 'MDKMGAFSVVRRCLKITTGQEYAAKIINTKKLSARGYPNDLKQVLWEYGGWKDHQKLEREARICRLLKHPNI' A
#
# COMPACT_ATOMS: atom_id res chain seq x y z
N MET A 1 0.87 -8.03 17.96
CA MET A 1 -0.47 -7.80 17.37
C MET A 1 -0.27 -7.17 16.01
N ASP A 2 -0.49 -7.94 14.94
CA ASP A 2 -0.38 -7.44 13.57
C ASP A 2 -1.58 -6.53 13.28
N LYS A 3 -1.34 -5.23 13.05
CA LYS A 3 -2.42 -4.31 12.65
C LYS A 3 -2.77 -4.59 11.18
N MET A 4 -3.96 -5.16 10.95
CA MET A 4 -4.51 -5.39 9.63
C MET A 4 -5.27 -4.16 9.15
N GLY A 5 -4.84 -3.57 8.03
CA GLY A 5 -5.66 -2.67 7.23
C GLY A 5 -6.48 -3.48 6.21
N ALA A 6 -7.58 -2.93 5.70
CA ALA A 6 -8.50 -3.65 4.81
C ALA A 6 -7.83 -4.19 3.51
N PHE A 7 -6.66 -3.66 3.12
CA PHE A 7 -5.91 -4.05 1.90
C PHE A 7 -4.42 -4.27 2.12
N SER A 8 -3.97 -4.19 3.38
CA SER A 8 -2.55 -4.24 3.72
C SER A 8 -2.32 -4.84 5.09
N VAL A 9 -1.22 -5.56 5.26
CA VAL A 9 -0.76 -6.04 6.57
C VAL A 9 0.54 -5.34 6.93
N VAL A 10 0.73 -5.02 8.22
CA VAL A 10 2.02 -4.52 8.72
C VAL A 10 2.74 -5.64 9.45
N ARG A 11 4.00 -5.90 9.09
CA ARG A 11 4.85 -6.90 9.74
C ARG A 11 6.18 -6.28 10.14
N ARG A 12 6.78 -6.79 11.22
CA ARG A 12 8.18 -6.50 11.58
C ARG A 12 9.11 -7.11 10.54
N CYS A 13 10.14 -6.38 10.10
CA CYS A 13 11.18 -6.87 9.20
C CYS A 13 12.56 -6.37 9.61
N LEU A 14 13.60 -7.03 9.09
CA LEU A 14 15.01 -6.67 9.30
C LEU A 14 15.62 -6.24 7.97
N LYS A 15 16.28 -5.08 7.94
CA LYS A 15 17.11 -4.70 6.79
C LYS A 15 18.45 -5.41 6.90
N ILE A 16 18.61 -6.50 6.13
CA ILE A 16 19.74 -7.44 6.20
C ILE A 16 21.10 -6.73 6.20
N THR A 17 21.31 -5.73 5.34
CA THR A 17 22.60 -5.04 5.22
C THR A 17 23.00 -4.20 6.43
N THR A 18 22.04 -3.82 7.27
CA THR A 18 22.26 -2.90 8.41
C THR A 18 21.90 -3.50 9.77
N GLY A 19 21.17 -4.63 9.79
CA GLY A 19 20.62 -5.20 11.02
C GLY A 19 19.55 -4.35 11.71
N GLN A 20 19.06 -3.28 11.07
CA GLN A 20 18.02 -2.41 11.66
C GLN A 20 16.62 -2.99 11.45
N GLU A 21 15.78 -2.93 12.50
CA GLU A 21 14.39 -3.36 12.46
C GLU A 21 13.46 -2.25 11.93
N TYR A 22 12.44 -2.65 11.18
CA TYR A 22 11.43 -1.75 10.62
C TYR A 22 10.02 -2.37 10.64
N ALA A 23 9.02 -1.52 10.45
CA ALA A 23 7.66 -1.94 10.11
C ALA A 23 7.46 -1.90 8.59
N ALA A 24 7.24 -3.06 7.98
CA ALA A 24 6.90 -3.17 6.56
C ALA A 24 5.38 -3.19 6.37
N LYS A 25 4.86 -2.20 5.64
CA LYS A 25 3.46 -2.20 5.18
C LYS A 25 3.38 -2.94 3.84
N ILE A 26 2.86 -4.16 3.86
CA ILE A 26 2.71 -5.05 2.70
C ILE A 26 1.33 -4.84 2.10
N ILE A 27 1.25 -4.38 0.86
CA ILE A 27 0.01 -3.94 0.22
C ILE A 27 -0.34 -4.85 -0.95
N ASN A 28 -1.58 -5.36 -0.98
CA ASN A 28 -2.07 -6.13 -2.13
C ASN A 28 -2.67 -5.18 -3.18
N THR A 29 -1.85 -4.81 -4.17
CA THR A 29 -2.24 -3.88 -5.24
C THR A 29 -3.35 -4.40 -6.16
N LYS A 30 -3.49 -5.73 -6.30
CA LYS A 30 -4.58 -6.35 -7.08
C LYS A 30 -5.94 -6.26 -6.38
N LYS A 31 -5.97 -6.20 -5.04
CA LYS A 31 -7.20 -6.03 -4.25
C LYS A 31 -7.64 -4.56 -4.15
N LEU A 32 -6.77 -3.61 -4.51
CA LEU A 32 -7.09 -2.18 -4.47
C LEU A 32 -8.03 -1.78 -5.63
N SER A 33 -7.70 -2.17 -6.85
CA SER A 33 -8.42 -1.84 -8.09
C SER A 33 -9.81 -2.50 -8.26
N ALA A 34 -10.10 -3.55 -7.49
CA ALA A 34 -11.30 -4.37 -7.64
C ALA A 34 -12.55 -3.79 -6.96
N ARG A 35 -12.44 -2.69 -6.20
CA ARG A 35 -13.56 -2.04 -5.53
C ARG A 35 -14.28 -1.09 -6.48
N GLY A 36 -15.16 -1.64 -7.31
CA GLY A 36 -16.08 -0.84 -8.12
C GLY A 36 -16.70 -1.55 -9.30
N TYR A 37 -16.16 -2.69 -9.75
CA TYR A 37 -16.58 -3.29 -11.03
C TYR A 37 -16.71 -4.82 -10.98
N PRO A 38 -17.71 -5.39 -11.69
CA PRO A 38 -17.94 -6.82 -11.78
C PRO A 38 -16.72 -7.54 -12.42
N ASN A 39 -16.57 -8.83 -12.09
CA ASN A 39 -15.37 -9.62 -12.40
C ASN A 39 -14.97 -9.60 -13.89
N ASP A 40 -15.95 -9.49 -14.80
CA ASP A 40 -15.74 -9.58 -16.25
C ASP A 40 -15.19 -8.28 -16.86
N LEU A 41 -15.27 -7.15 -16.15
CA LEU A 41 -14.70 -5.86 -16.57
C LEU A 41 -13.37 -5.54 -15.87
N LYS A 42 -12.91 -6.39 -14.94
CA LYS A 42 -11.70 -6.13 -14.15
C LYS A 42 -10.43 -6.00 -14.99
N GLN A 43 -10.33 -6.71 -16.11
CA GLN A 43 -9.14 -6.64 -16.97
C GLN A 43 -9.06 -5.30 -17.73
N VAL A 44 -10.17 -4.88 -18.34
CA VAL A 44 -10.26 -3.61 -19.08
C VAL A 44 -10.19 -2.40 -18.14
N LEU A 45 -10.82 -2.50 -16.97
CA LEU A 45 -10.80 -1.42 -15.97
C LEU A 45 -9.58 -1.45 -15.06
N TRP A 46 -8.74 -2.49 -15.08
CA TRP A 46 -7.42 -2.42 -14.43
C TRP A 46 -6.54 -1.37 -15.11
N GLU A 47 -6.59 -1.28 -16.44
CA GLU A 47 -5.87 -0.25 -17.19
C GLU A 47 -6.39 1.17 -16.90
N TYR A 48 -7.71 1.35 -16.80
CA TYR A 48 -8.32 2.68 -16.60
C TYR A 48 -8.48 3.10 -15.12
N GLY A 49 -8.75 2.15 -14.24
CA GLY A 49 -9.05 2.34 -12.80
C GLY A 49 -7.89 1.97 -11.88
N GLY A 50 -7.00 1.05 -12.28
CA GLY A 50 -5.82 0.66 -11.49
C GLY A 50 -4.82 1.80 -11.30
N TRP A 51 -4.74 2.73 -12.26
CA TRP A 51 -3.91 3.93 -12.17
C TRP A 51 -4.28 4.81 -10.95
N LYS A 52 -5.59 4.99 -10.68
CA LYS A 52 -6.05 5.87 -9.58
C LYS A 52 -5.63 5.36 -8.21
N ASP A 53 -5.60 4.05 -8.01
CA ASP A 53 -5.17 3.49 -6.72
C ASP A 53 -3.64 3.45 -6.58
N HIS A 54 -2.91 3.29 -7.70
CA HIS A 54 -1.46 3.48 -7.71
C HIS A 54 -1.08 4.91 -7.34
N GLN A 55 -1.78 5.92 -7.90
CA GLN A 55 -1.58 7.33 -7.54
C GLN A 55 -1.88 7.63 -6.07
N LYS A 56 -2.87 6.97 -5.47
CA LYS A 56 -3.14 7.11 -4.03
C LYS A 56 -1.97 6.57 -3.20
N LEU A 57 -1.41 5.43 -3.59
CA LEU A 57 -0.25 4.85 -2.91
C LEU A 57 0.99 5.75 -3.03
N GLU A 58 1.26 6.29 -4.22
CA GLU A 58 2.34 7.26 -4.43
C GLU A 58 2.14 8.52 -3.59
N ARG A 59 0.91 9.06 -3.55
CA ARG A 59 0.56 10.22 -2.74
C ARG A 59 0.78 9.96 -1.26
N GLU A 60 0.34 8.80 -0.75
CA GLU A 60 0.56 8.38 0.64
C GLU A 60 2.06 8.35 0.96
N ALA A 61 2.85 7.65 0.14
CA ALA A 61 4.29 7.55 0.33
C ALA A 61 4.99 8.92 0.25
N ARG A 62 4.51 9.83 -0.62
CA ARG A 62 5.05 11.19 -0.71
C ARG A 62 4.77 11.99 0.56
N ILE A 63 3.54 11.92 1.09
CA ILE A 63 3.16 12.61 2.32
C ILE A 63 3.99 12.08 3.51
N CYS A 64 4.15 10.75 3.65
CA CYS A 64 4.94 10.17 4.73
C CYS A 64 6.42 10.61 4.71
N ARG A 65 6.99 10.94 3.55
CA ARG A 65 8.37 11.46 3.45
C ARG A 65 8.49 12.92 3.92
N LEU A 66 7.41 13.69 3.84
CA LEU A 66 7.37 15.09 4.25
C LEU A 66 7.13 15.24 5.75
N LEU A 67 6.41 14.31 6.37
CA LEU A 67 6.11 14.32 7.79
C LEU A 67 7.34 13.85 8.59
N LYS A 68 8.00 14.77 9.28
CA LYS A 68 9.13 14.49 10.19
C LYS A 68 8.87 15.11 11.55
N HIS A 69 8.01 14.46 12.33
CA HIS A 69 7.59 14.94 13.64
C HIS A 69 7.56 13.76 14.63
N PRO A 70 8.01 13.91 15.89
CA PRO A 70 8.12 12.79 16.84
C PRO A 70 6.80 12.07 17.15
N ASN A 71 5.65 12.71 16.89
CA ASN A 71 4.32 12.14 17.11
C ASN A 71 3.65 11.59 15.83
N ILE A 72 4.39 11.49 14.72
CA ILE A 72 3.87 11.07 13.40
C ILE A 72 4.81 10.05 12.76
#